data_AF-A0A6A4BGR5-F1
#
_entry.id   AF-A0A6A4BGR5-F1
#
_cell.length_a   1.000
_cell.length_b   1.000
_cell.length_c   1.000
_cell.angle_alpha   90.00
_cell.angle_beta   90.00
_cell.angle_gamma   90.00
#
_symmetry.space_group_name_H-M   'P 1'
#
loop_
_entity.id
_entity.type
_entity.pdbx_description
1 polymer ?
#
loop_
_entity_poly.entity_id
_entity_poly.type
_entity_poly.pdbx_seq_one_letter_code
_entity_poly.pdbx_strand_id
1 'polypeptide(L)'
;MDFSHNLTLPSVSATPSQWYFLSLVNVYLFGIYYANKNIQYNYVYEESVAGKGTDEVNSMLFHFIQKIVVANGHQKLTIYADNCGGQNKNNFAVKMLLGLARESGAKG
;
A
#
# COMPACT_ATOMS: atom_id res chain seq x y z
N MET A 1 1.81 -8.29 3.80
CA MET A 1 2.32 -7.29 2.86
C MET A 1 3.10 -6.30 3.67
N ASP A 2 4.23 -5.85 3.15
CA ASP A 2 5.16 -5.04 3.94
C ASP A 2 4.85 -3.55 3.81
N PHE A 3 4.77 -2.91 4.97
CA PHE A 3 4.70 -1.46 5.14
C PHE A 3 6.07 -1.00 5.62
N SER A 4 6.36 0.31 5.53
CA SER A 4 7.51 0.83 6.26
C SER A 4 7.34 0.60 7.76
N HIS A 5 8.43 0.75 8.52
CA HIS A 5 8.33 0.83 9.97
C HIS A 5 7.28 1.88 10.35
N ASN A 6 6.44 1.56 11.34
CA ASN A 6 5.40 2.48 11.79
C ASN A 6 6.05 3.77 12.25
N LEU A 7 5.48 4.88 11.81
CA LEU A 7 5.80 6.20 12.36
C LEU A 7 4.82 6.46 13.51
N THR A 8 5.25 7.22 14.50
CA THR A 8 4.38 7.65 15.59
C THR A 8 4.32 9.16 15.65
N LEU A 9 3.12 9.69 15.86
CA LEU A 9 2.87 11.12 16.03
C LEU A 9 2.38 11.42 17.45
N PRO A 10 2.77 12.56 18.04
CA PRO A 10 3.81 13.48 17.56
C PRO A 10 5.23 12.89 17.65
N SER A 11 6.06 13.13 16.64
CA SER A 11 7.48 12.75 16.63
C SER A 11 8.32 13.91 17.17
N VAL A 12 8.69 13.86 18.45
CA VAL A 12 9.58 14.85 19.07
C VAL A 12 10.71 14.16 19.80
N SER A 13 11.88 14.80 19.81
CA SER A 13 13.09 14.28 20.47
C SER A 13 13.10 14.45 21.99
N ALA A 14 12.31 15.40 22.51
CA ALA A 14 12.16 15.65 23.95
C ALA A 14 10.74 15.30 24.37
N THR A 15 10.54 14.15 25.02
CA THR A 15 9.24 13.72 25.54
C THR A 15 8.89 14.53 26.80
N PRO A 16 7.91 15.44 26.75
CA PRO A 16 7.45 16.14 27.95
C PRO A 16 6.85 15.15 28.95
N SER A 17 7.04 15.38 30.25
CA SER A 17 6.54 14.49 31.32
C SER A 17 5.02 14.22 31.24
N GLN A 18 4.26 15.18 30.71
CA GLN A 18 2.81 15.07 30.48
C GLN A 18 2.43 13.96 29.49
N TRP A 19 3.34 13.53 28.61
CA TRP A 19 3.08 12.50 27.62
C TRP A 19 3.15 11.08 28.19
N TYR A 20 3.65 10.92 29.41
CA TYR A 20 3.67 9.62 30.10
C TYR A 20 2.29 8.98 30.18
N PHE A 21 1.22 9.79 30.17
CA PHE A 21 -0.17 9.32 30.23
C PHE A 21 -0.90 9.30 28.88
N LEU A 22 -0.21 9.63 27.78
CA LEU A 22 -0.79 9.71 26.44
C LEU A 22 -0.24 8.58 25.55
N SER A 23 -1.09 8.03 24.70
CA SER A 23 -0.66 7.10 23.64
C SER A 23 -0.31 7.88 22.37
N LEU A 24 0.81 7.51 21.73
CA LEU A 24 1.17 8.06 20.43
C LEU A 24 0.29 7.45 19.33
N VAL A 25 0.00 8.23 18.30
CA VAL A 25 -0.79 7.81 17.15
C VAL A 25 0.10 7.10 16.15
N ASN A 26 -0.25 5.88 15.75
CA ASN A 26 0.45 5.17 14.68
C ASN A 26 0.10 5.73 13.31
N VAL A 27 1.13 5.91 12.48
CA VAL A 27 1.04 6.27 11.06
C VAL A 27 1.61 5.13 10.22
N TYR A 28 0.83 4.73 9.24
CA TYR A 28 1.11 3.66 8.31
C TYR A 28 1.50 4.25 6.96
N LEU A 29 2.57 3.72 6.36
CA LEU A 29 3.05 4.12 5.05
C LEU A 29 3.25 2.89 4.16
N PHE A 30 2.54 2.89 3.04
CA PHE A 30 2.64 1.89 1.99
C PHE A 30 3.19 2.52 0.71
N GLY A 31 4.28 1.95 0.19
CA GLY A 31 4.99 2.49 -0.98
C GLY A 31 4.80 1.63 -2.23
N ILE A 32 4.54 2.28 -3.37
CA ILE A 32 4.59 1.66 -4.71
C ILE A 32 5.65 2.38 -5.53
N TYR A 33 6.69 1.63 -5.94
CA TYR A 33 7.72 2.15 -6.85
C TYR A 33 7.31 1.96 -8.30
N TYR A 34 7.17 3.06 -9.04
CA TYR A 34 6.84 3.06 -10.46
C TYR A 34 8.10 3.19 -11.33
N ALA A 35 8.65 2.05 -11.73
CA ALA A 35 9.91 1.95 -12.46
C ALA A 35 9.93 2.74 -13.79
N ASN A 36 8.82 2.78 -14.54
CA ASN A 36 8.80 3.45 -15.85
C ASN A 36 9.09 4.96 -15.76
N LYS A 37 8.74 5.60 -14.64
CA LYS A 37 8.97 7.04 -14.41
C LYS A 37 10.01 7.31 -13.32
N ASN A 38 10.55 6.27 -12.67
CA ASN A 38 11.38 6.39 -11.47
C ASN A 38 10.72 7.22 -10.36
N ILE A 39 9.42 7.02 -10.12
CA ILE A 39 8.64 7.75 -9.11
C ILE A 39 8.17 6.78 -8.03
N GLN A 40 8.31 7.16 -6.76
CA GLN A 40 7.72 6.44 -5.63
C GLN A 40 6.42 7.11 -5.20
N TYR A 41 5.34 6.34 -5.17
CA TYR A 41 4.04 6.75 -4.64
C TYR A 41 3.88 6.22 -3.23
N ASN A 42 3.69 7.11 -2.25
CA ASN A 42 3.50 6.74 -0.86
C ASN A 42 2.07 7.04 -0.42
N TYR A 43 1.38 6.02 0.07
CA TYR A 43 0.09 6.13 0.71
C TYR A 43 0.31 6.21 2.22
N VAL A 44 -0.09 7.33 2.81
CA VAL A 44 0.14 7.63 4.24
C VAL A 44 -1.20 7.86 4.92
N TYR A 45 -1.45 7.14 6.00
CA TYR A 45 -2.66 7.28 6.81
C TYR A 45 -2.39 6.87 8.26
N GLU A 46 -3.19 7.42 9.16
CA GLU A 46 -3.10 7.14 10.60
C GLU A 46 -4.03 6.00 11.02
N GLU A 47 -3.81 5.43 12.20
CA GLU A 47 -4.54 4.27 12.70
C GLU A 47 -6.04 4.48 12.94
N SER A 48 -6.49 5.74 13.01
CA SER A 48 -7.91 6.10 13.08
C SER A 48 -8.65 5.84 11.76
N VAL A 49 -7.92 5.81 10.63
CA VAL A 49 -8.48 5.72 9.27
C VAL A 49 -8.67 4.26 8.86
N ALA A 50 -7.64 3.44 8.99
CA ALA A 50 -7.66 2.03 8.59
C ALA A 50 -6.50 1.24 9.22
N GLY A 51 -6.54 -0.10 9.10
CA GLY A 51 -5.49 -0.99 9.59
C GLY A 51 -4.36 -1.20 8.57
N LYS A 52 -3.49 -2.19 8.83
CA LYS A 52 -2.45 -2.67 7.88
C LYS A 52 -2.82 -4.01 7.26
N GLY A 53 -4.08 -4.15 6.88
CA GLY A 53 -4.63 -5.38 6.34
C GLY A 53 -4.39 -5.55 4.85
N THR A 54 -4.84 -6.69 4.36
CA THR A 54 -4.84 -7.05 2.96
C THR A 54 -5.76 -6.15 2.14
N ASP A 55 -6.91 -5.78 2.70
CA ASP A 55 -7.93 -5.00 2.00
C ASP A 55 -7.47 -3.56 1.76
N GLU A 56 -6.76 -2.97 2.73
CA GLU A 56 -6.13 -1.66 2.56
C GLU A 56 -5.10 -1.70 1.44
N VAL A 57 -4.25 -2.73 1.38
CA VAL A 57 -3.27 -2.84 0.30
C VAL A 57 -3.93 -3.07 -1.06
N ASN A 58 -4.96 -3.91 -1.14
CA ASN A 58 -5.73 -4.09 -2.37
C ASN A 58 -6.37 -2.78 -2.83
N SER A 59 -6.93 -1.99 -1.91
CA SER A 59 -7.51 -0.69 -2.21
C SER A 59 -6.47 0.30 -2.76
N MET A 60 -5.32 0.42 -2.11
CA MET A 60 -4.22 1.28 -2.55
C MET A 60 -3.63 0.84 -3.90
N LEU A 61 -3.47 -0.47 -4.11
CA LEU A 61 -3.00 -1.04 -5.37
C LEU A 61 -4.02 -0.82 -6.49
N PHE A 62 -5.31 -1.05 -6.23
CA PHE A 62 -6.38 -0.79 -7.18
C PHE A 62 -6.44 0.69 -7.57
N HIS A 63 -6.35 1.60 -6.58
CA HIS A 63 -6.26 3.03 -6.83
C HIS A 63 -5.08 3.38 -7.74
N PHE A 64 -3.89 2.85 -7.46
CA PHE A 64 -2.70 3.05 -8.30
C PHE A 64 -2.92 2.57 -9.73
N ILE A 65 -3.45 1.35 -9.91
CA ILE A 65 -3.68 0.78 -11.24
C ILE A 65 -4.68 1.63 -12.03
N GLN A 66 -5.81 1.98 -11.44
CA GLN A 66 -6.85 2.74 -12.14
C GLN A 66 -6.40 4.17 -12.47
N LYS A 67 -5.83 4.88 -11.49
CA LYS A 67 -5.53 6.32 -11.62
C LYS A 67 -4.19 6.61 -12.28
N ILE A 68 -3.25 5.67 -12.26
CA ILE A 68 -1.90 5.88 -12.80
C ILE A 68 -1.65 4.94 -13.97
N VAL A 69 -1.86 3.63 -13.84
CA VAL A 69 -1.52 2.69 -14.92
C VAL A 69 -2.50 2.82 -16.10
N VAL A 70 -3.79 2.63 -15.85
CA VAL A 70 -4.85 2.66 -16.88
C VAL A 70 -5.03 4.07 -17.44
N ALA A 71 -5.01 5.09 -16.58
CA ALA A 71 -5.12 6.49 -17.03
C ALA A 71 -3.99 6.93 -17.98
N ASN A 72 -2.79 6.34 -17.85
CA ASN A 72 -1.69 6.58 -18.78
C ASN A 72 -1.71 5.63 -20.01
N GLY A 73 -2.78 4.85 -20.21
CA GLY A 73 -2.98 3.99 -21.37
C GLY A 73 -2.13 2.70 -21.38
N HIS A 74 -1.56 2.30 -20.24
CA HIS A 74 -0.75 1.09 -20.18
C HIS A 74 -1.63 -0.17 -20.16
N GLN A 75 -1.38 -1.08 -21.11
CA GLN A 75 -2.14 -2.34 -21.26
C GLN A 75 -1.44 -3.55 -20.62
N LYS A 76 -0.15 -3.43 -20.31
CA LYS A 76 0.65 -4.47 -19.67
C LYS A 76 1.25 -3.94 -18.38
N LEU A 77 1.01 -4.64 -17.28
CA LEU A 77 1.53 -4.32 -15.96
C LEU A 77 2.44 -5.47 -15.48
N THR A 78 3.72 -5.16 -15.26
CA THR A 78 4.67 -6.08 -14.62
C THR A 78 4.82 -5.68 -13.16
N ILE A 79 4.59 -6.60 -12.24
CA ILE A 79 4.68 -6.35 -10.80
C ILE A 79 5.79 -7.21 -10.22
N TYR A 80 6.66 -6.56 -9.46
CA TYR A 80 7.67 -7.20 -8.63
C TYR A 80 7.23 -7.08 -7.18
N ALA A 81 7.09 -8.21 -6.50
CA ALA A 81 6.79 -8.27 -5.09
C ALA A 81 7.62 -9.40 -4.49
N ASP A 82 8.41 -9.11 -3.46
CA ASP A 82 9.11 -10.14 -2.73
C ASP A 82 8.16 -10.75 -1.69
N ASN A 83 8.28 -12.06 -1.50
CA ASN A 83 7.83 -12.70 -0.29
C ASN A 83 8.52 -14.05 -0.12
N CYS A 84 8.76 -14.44 1.12
CA CYS A 84 9.26 -15.76 1.48
C CYS A 84 8.14 -16.80 1.28
N GLY A 85 8.45 -17.93 0.61
CA GLY A 85 7.46 -18.92 0.16
C GLY A 85 6.56 -19.54 1.24
N GLY A 86 6.93 -19.41 2.53
CA GLY A 86 6.13 -19.89 3.67
C GLY A 86 5.06 -18.92 4.20
N GLN A 87 5.07 -17.65 3.80
CA GLN A 87 4.09 -16.65 4.23
C GLN A 87 3.45 -15.98 3.02
N ASN A 88 2.50 -16.64 2.34
CA ASN A 88 1.90 -16.10 1.11
C ASN A 88 0.92 -14.92 1.34
N LYS A 89 1.42 -13.84 1.93
CA LYS A 89 0.71 -12.59 2.22
C LYS A 89 0.31 -11.82 0.95
N ASN A 90 0.84 -12.19 -0.22
CA ASN A 90 0.54 -11.56 -1.51
C ASN A 90 -0.57 -12.28 -2.29
N ASN A 91 -1.04 -13.44 -1.82
CA ASN A 91 -2.05 -14.25 -2.50
C ASN A 91 -3.32 -13.45 -2.85
N PHE A 92 -3.78 -12.62 -1.92
CA PHE A 92 -4.97 -11.80 -2.13
C PHE A 92 -4.75 -10.68 -3.16
N ALA A 93 -3.57 -10.05 -3.19
CA ALA A 93 -3.22 -9.08 -4.23
C ALA A 93 -3.17 -9.75 -5.61
N VAL A 94 -2.58 -10.95 -5.71
CA VAL A 94 -2.57 -11.73 -6.96
C VAL A 94 -3.99 -12.10 -7.40
N LYS A 95 -4.87 -12.52 -6.48
CA LYS A 95 -6.28 -12.82 -6.77
C LYS A 95 -7.03 -11.58 -7.27
N MET A 96 -6.83 -10.42 -6.63
CA MET A 96 -7.41 -9.15 -7.09
C MET A 96 -6.96 -8.83 -8.51
N LEU A 97 -5.65 -8.90 -8.79
CA LEU A 97 -5.09 -8.65 -10.11
C LEU A 97 -5.63 -9.59 -11.18
N LEU A 98 -5.79 -10.88 -10.85
CA LEU A 98 -6.39 -11.86 -11.74
C LEU A 98 -7.85 -11.51 -12.04
N GLY A 99 -8.62 -11.08 -11.04
CA GLY A 99 -9.99 -10.59 -11.23
C GLY A 99 -10.04 -9.43 -12.23
N LEU A 100 -9.21 -8.40 -12.01
CA LEU A 100 -9.12 -7.24 -12.90
C LEU A 100 -8.73 -7.59 -14.34
N ALA A 101 -7.80 -8.52 -14.51
CA ALA A 101 -7.38 -8.99 -15.82
C ALA A 101 -8.48 -9.74 -16.58
N ARG A 102 -9.36 -10.46 -15.86
CA ARG A 102 -10.51 -11.15 -16.46
C ARG A 102 -11.60 -10.18 -16.87
N GLU A 103 -11.87 -9.17 -16.05
CA GLU A 103 -12.85 -8.13 -16.35
C GLU A 103 -12.45 -7.24 -17.53
N SER A 104 -11.15 -6.98 -17.70
CA SER A 104 -10.65 -6.23 -18.86
C SER A 104 -10.70 -7.06 -20.15
N GLY A 105 -10.43 -8.37 -20.09
CA GLY A 105 -10.52 -9.28 -21.24
C GLY A 105 -11.94 -9.63 -21.69
N ALA A 106 -12.94 -9.50 -20.81
CA ALA A 106 -14.36 -9.75 -21.14
C ALA A 106 -15.03 -8.58 -21.91
N LYS A 107 -14.32 -7.46 -22.10
CA LYS A 107 -14.81 -6.29 -22.84
C LYS A 107 -14.18 -6.14 -24.24
N GLY A 108 -13.41 -7.14 -24.68
CA GLY A 108 -12.77 -7.19 -26.00
C GLY A 108 -13.55 -8.04 -26.99
#